data_AF-A0A8X6HE72-F1
#
_entry.id   AF-A0A8X6HE72-F1
#
_cell.length_a   1.000
_cell.length_b   1.000
_cell.length_c   1.000
_cell.angle_alpha   90.00
_cell.angle_beta   90.00
_cell.angle_gamma   90.00
#
_symmetry.space_group_name_H-M   'P 1'
#
loop_
_entity.id
_entity.type
_entity.pdbx_description
1 polymer ?
#
loop_
_entity_poly.entity_id
_entity_poly.type
_entity_poly.pdbx_seq_one_letter_code
_entity_poly.pdbx_strand_id
1 'polypeptide(L)'
;MSTEDKKTGVLDSSPNLVKHWMLLKNVKSGKGEFSIRNQQVHQRAKECIAALDLLHALHKGEQVENIMDTSHLPLNSFNDIFDMDRISIAGHSFGGATVITTMAKDKRFKAGLGLDTWMVPLKEETSIFQKVNQPMLFINMEKFQTKENLRVMKLMESTDIQRIIITLKGTVHLNQCDVPFLCDKTMRKLFGAHSS
;
A
#
# COMPACT_ATOMS: atom_id res chain seq x y z
N MET A 1 -0.77 -33.24 24.61
CA MET A 1 0.69 -33.05 24.40
C MET A 1 0.87 -31.80 23.57
N SER A 2 1.30 -30.73 24.23
CA SER A 2 1.54 -29.42 23.62
C SER A 2 2.73 -29.48 22.67
N THR A 3 2.52 -29.12 21.42
CA THR A 3 3.61 -28.84 20.49
C THR A 3 4.15 -27.46 20.81
N GLU A 4 5.28 -27.40 21.52
CA GLU A 4 6.09 -26.19 21.63
C GLU A 4 6.55 -25.78 20.24
N ASP A 5 6.04 -24.65 19.74
CA ASP A 5 6.62 -23.97 18.59
C ASP A 5 8.04 -23.54 18.95
N LYS A 6 9.04 -24.24 18.37
CA LYS A 6 10.45 -23.86 18.50
C LYS A 6 10.61 -22.41 18.06
N LYS A 7 11.07 -21.55 18.97
CA LYS A 7 11.43 -20.15 18.71
C LYS A 7 12.55 -20.12 17.66
N THR A 8 12.20 -19.94 16.38
CA THR A 8 13.14 -19.89 15.23
C THR A 8 13.76 -18.50 15.02
N GLY A 9 13.87 -17.71 16.09
CA GLY A 9 14.29 -16.31 16.00
C GLY A 9 15.71 -16.03 16.49
N VAL A 10 16.34 -15.00 15.90
CA VAL A 10 17.59 -14.42 16.43
C VAL A 10 17.19 -13.43 17.52
N LEU A 11 17.76 -13.57 18.72
CA LEU A 11 17.57 -12.61 19.80
C LEU A 11 18.15 -11.26 19.35
N ASP A 12 17.33 -10.22 19.39
CA ASP A 12 17.83 -8.86 19.18
C ASP A 12 18.57 -8.38 20.43
N SER A 13 19.42 -7.36 20.27
CA SER A 13 20.07 -6.66 21.38
C SER A 13 19.08 -6.00 22.36
N SER A 14 17.80 -5.92 21.99
CA SER A 14 16.70 -5.46 22.83
C SER A 14 16.05 -6.66 23.56
N PRO A 15 15.98 -6.67 24.90
CA PRO A 15 15.63 -7.84 25.71
C PRO A 15 14.23 -8.42 25.48
N ASN A 16 13.34 -7.70 24.80
CA ASN A 16 11.94 -8.06 24.59
C ASN A 16 11.55 -8.30 23.12
N LEU A 17 12.50 -8.26 22.18
CA LEU A 17 12.23 -8.42 20.74
C LEU A 17 12.83 -9.72 20.20
N VAL A 18 12.03 -10.45 19.42
CA VAL A 18 12.45 -11.70 18.76
C VAL A 18 12.39 -11.49 17.24
N LYS A 19 13.55 -11.56 16.56
CA LYS A 19 13.59 -11.48 15.10
C LYS A 19 13.20 -12.83 14.53
N HIS A 20 12.17 -12.90 13.69
CA HIS A 20 11.78 -14.14 13.02
C HIS A 20 12.17 -14.11 11.54
N TRP A 21 12.71 -15.23 11.05
CA TRP A 21 12.94 -15.40 9.62
C TRP A 21 11.61 -15.60 8.90
N MET A 22 11.33 -14.74 7.92
CA MET A 22 10.22 -14.95 6.99
C MET A 22 10.76 -15.52 5.68
N LEU A 23 10.41 -16.78 5.41
CA LEU A 23 10.71 -17.40 4.13
C LEU A 23 9.92 -16.70 3.01
N LEU A 24 10.64 -16.24 1.99
CA LEU A 24 10.04 -15.71 0.77
C LEU A 24 9.23 -16.82 0.08
N LYS A 25 7.91 -16.67 0.06
CA LYS A 25 7.01 -17.58 -0.65
C LYS A 25 6.59 -16.94 -1.97
N ASN A 26 7.06 -17.51 -3.07
CA ASN A 26 6.63 -17.10 -4.41
C ASN A 26 5.20 -17.60 -4.66
N VAL A 27 4.28 -16.67 -4.86
CA VAL A 27 2.91 -16.97 -5.28
C VAL A 27 2.91 -17.09 -6.79
N LYS A 28 2.68 -18.29 -7.32
CA LYS A 28 2.51 -18.49 -8.76
C LYS A 28 1.21 -17.84 -9.21
N SER A 29 1.23 -17.22 -10.39
CA SER A 29 0.03 -16.67 -10.98
C SER A 29 -0.96 -17.78 -11.35
N GLY A 30 -2.26 -17.49 -11.22
CA GLY A 30 -3.34 -18.43 -11.56
C GLY A 30 -4.13 -18.95 -10.36
N LYS A 31 -4.43 -20.25 -10.34
CA LYS A 31 -5.38 -20.84 -9.37
C LYS A 31 -4.85 -20.69 -7.94
N GLY A 32 -5.62 -20.01 -7.08
CA GLY A 32 -5.27 -19.74 -5.67
C GLY A 32 -4.54 -18.41 -5.42
N GLU A 33 -4.07 -17.72 -6.47
CA GLU A 33 -3.41 -16.41 -6.33
C GLU A 33 -4.33 -15.38 -5.66
N PHE A 34 -5.60 -15.33 -6.07
CA PHE A 34 -6.57 -14.37 -5.53
C PHE A 34 -6.66 -14.43 -4.01
N SER A 35 -6.89 -15.62 -3.45
CA SER A 35 -7.06 -15.80 -2.00
C SER A 35 -5.86 -15.28 -1.22
N ILE A 36 -4.64 -15.59 -1.67
CA ILE A 36 -3.41 -15.13 -1.02
C ILE A 36 -3.25 -13.61 -1.18
N ARG A 37 -3.46 -13.06 -2.38
CA ARG A 37 -3.33 -11.61 -2.63
C ARG A 37 -4.39 -10.80 -1.91
N ASN A 38 -5.60 -11.32 -1.78
CA ASN A 38 -6.68 -10.70 -1.02
C ASN A 38 -6.37 -10.70 0.49
N GLN A 39 -5.88 -11.80 1.05
CA GLN A 39 -5.39 -11.81 2.44
C GLN A 39 -4.28 -10.78 2.66
N GLN A 40 -3.32 -10.71 1.74
CA GLN A 40 -2.24 -9.72 1.78
C GLN A 40 -2.76 -8.28 1.72
N VAL A 41 -3.72 -7.97 0.84
CA VAL A 41 -4.25 -6.59 0.74
C VAL A 41 -4.98 -6.16 2.00
N HIS A 42 -5.68 -7.08 2.66
CA HIS A 42 -6.32 -6.79 3.93
C HIS A 42 -5.34 -6.63 5.08
N GLN A 43 -4.24 -7.39 5.09
CA GLN A 43 -3.15 -7.20 6.04
C GLN A 43 -2.50 -5.82 5.84
N ARG A 44 -2.17 -5.44 4.60
CA ARG A 44 -1.64 -4.12 4.28
C ARG A 44 -2.58 -2.99 4.72
N ALA A 45 -3.89 -3.17 4.54
CA ALA A 45 -4.86 -2.18 5.02
C ALA A 45 -4.85 -2.04 6.55
N LYS A 46 -4.69 -3.14 7.30
CA LYS A 46 -4.52 -3.08 8.76
C LYS A 46 -3.23 -2.33 9.14
N GLU A 47 -2.15 -2.57 8.40
CA GLU A 47 -0.86 -1.88 8.62
C GLU A 47 -0.98 -0.37 8.34
N CYS A 48 -1.68 0.03 7.28
CA CYS A 48 -1.94 1.45 7.01
C CYS A 48 -2.79 2.12 8.11
N ILE A 49 -3.79 1.41 8.64
CA ILE A 49 -4.62 1.89 9.75
C ILE A 49 -3.78 2.02 11.02
N ALA A 50 -2.98 1.00 11.36
CA ALA A 50 -2.08 1.02 12.51
C ALA A 50 -1.02 2.11 12.42
N ALA A 51 -0.49 2.38 11.21
CA ALA A 51 0.41 3.50 10.98
C ALA A 51 -0.28 4.84 11.25
N LEU A 52 -1.55 4.99 10.85
CA LEU A 52 -2.33 6.19 11.17
C LEU A 52 -2.62 6.30 12.68
N ASP A 53 -2.88 5.20 13.37
CA ASP A 53 -3.03 5.18 14.83
C ASP A 53 -1.75 5.66 15.53
N LEU A 54 -0.59 5.20 15.06
CA LEU A 54 0.71 5.67 15.54
C LEU A 54 0.89 7.18 15.30
N LEU A 55 0.53 7.69 14.12
CA LEU A 55 0.60 9.13 13.85
C LEU A 55 -0.32 9.95 14.77
N HIS A 56 -1.50 9.44 15.11
CA HIS A 56 -2.38 10.06 16.12
C HIS A 56 -1.77 10.05 17.52
N ALA A 57 -1.13 8.95 17.93
CA ALA A 57 -0.46 8.87 19.23
C ALA A 57 0.68 9.90 19.31
N LEU A 58 1.51 9.98 18.27
CA LEU A 58 2.59 10.96 18.16
C LEU A 58 2.06 12.41 18.20
N HIS A 59 0.98 12.69 17.47
CA HIS A 59 0.33 14.00 17.47
C HIS A 59 -0.14 14.44 18.85
N LYS A 60 -0.65 13.52 19.66
CA LYS A 60 -1.11 13.78 21.03
C LYS A 60 0.03 13.88 22.05
N GLY A 61 1.27 13.64 21.63
CA GLY A 61 2.42 13.57 22.52
C GLY A 61 2.46 12.31 23.39
N GLU A 62 1.80 11.22 22.97
CA GLU A 62 1.87 9.94 23.67
C GLU A 62 3.32 9.39 23.65
N GLN A 63 3.70 8.69 24.71
CA GLN A 63 5.02 8.06 24.79
C GLN A 63 5.06 6.82 23.90
N VAL A 64 5.84 6.90 22.82
CA VAL A 64 6.08 5.80 21.88
C VAL A 64 7.54 5.39 21.97
N GLU A 65 7.79 4.11 22.21
CA GLU A 65 9.13 3.54 22.14
C GLU A 65 9.55 3.38 20.68
N ASN A 66 10.67 4.00 20.30
CA ASN A 66 11.27 3.80 19.00
C ASN A 66 12.28 2.65 19.06
N ILE A 67 11.96 1.55 18.38
CA ILE A 67 12.83 0.36 18.33
C ILE A 67 14.03 0.53 17.38
N MET A 68 14.09 1.63 16.61
CA MET A 68 15.18 1.96 15.70
C MET A 68 16.09 3.03 16.32
N ASP A 69 17.40 2.90 16.15
CA ASP A 69 18.35 3.94 16.54
C ASP A 69 18.23 5.17 15.62
N THR A 70 17.37 6.09 16.02
CA THR A 70 17.12 7.37 15.35
C THR A 70 17.23 8.49 16.38
N SER A 71 18.34 8.49 17.13
CA SER A 71 18.67 9.51 18.13
C SER A 71 18.60 10.96 17.62
N HIS A 72 18.73 11.18 16.31
CA HIS A 72 18.60 12.48 15.65
C HIS A 72 17.14 12.91 15.38
N LEU A 73 16.16 12.03 15.59
CA LEU A 73 14.74 12.29 15.34
C LEU A 73 13.93 12.06 16.63
N PRO A 74 13.87 13.05 17.53
CA PRO A 74 13.15 12.89 18.78
C PRO A 74 11.63 12.84 18.50
N LEU A 75 10.96 11.76 18.91
CA LEU A 75 9.55 11.52 18.55
C LEU A 75 8.57 12.56 19.14
N ASN A 76 8.96 13.27 20.20
CA ASN A 76 8.17 14.38 20.74
C ASN A 76 8.05 15.58 19.77
N SER A 77 8.93 15.68 18.76
CA SER A 77 8.85 16.71 17.72
C SER A 77 7.60 16.58 16.83
N PHE A 78 6.90 15.46 16.90
CA PHE A 78 5.65 15.22 16.17
C PHE A 78 4.39 15.68 16.93
N ASN A 79 4.53 16.22 18.14
CA ASN A 79 3.40 16.70 18.93
C ASN A 79 2.75 17.92 18.25
N ASP A 80 1.43 17.87 18.06
CA ASP A 80 0.61 18.93 17.48
C ASP A 80 1.00 19.40 16.06
N ILE A 81 1.78 18.62 15.28
CA ILE A 81 2.24 19.06 13.94
C ILE A 81 1.38 18.59 12.77
N PHE A 82 0.49 17.62 12.99
CA PHE A 82 -0.29 16.98 11.94
C PHE A 82 -1.71 17.56 11.89
N ASP A 83 -2.19 17.87 10.68
CA ASP A 83 -3.61 18.15 10.44
C ASP A 83 -4.37 16.82 10.34
N MET A 84 -4.96 16.38 11.47
CA MET A 84 -5.68 15.11 11.57
C MET A 84 -7.04 15.11 10.85
N ASP A 85 -7.51 16.25 10.35
CA ASP A 85 -8.72 16.33 9.55
C ASP A 85 -8.45 16.12 8.05
N ARG A 86 -7.19 16.22 7.61
CA ARG A 86 -6.78 16.16 6.19
C ARG A 86 -5.89 14.97 5.85
N ILE A 87 -6.37 13.77 6.19
CA ILE A 87 -5.62 12.53 5.97
C ILE A 87 -5.88 11.98 4.56
N SER A 88 -4.81 11.71 3.80
CA SER A 88 -4.87 11.05 2.49
C SER A 88 -4.00 9.79 2.45
N ILE A 89 -4.32 8.86 1.57
CA ILE A 89 -3.51 7.65 1.36
C ILE A 89 -3.22 7.45 -0.13
N ALA A 90 -1.96 7.14 -0.44
CA ALA A 90 -1.49 6.88 -1.79
C ALA A 90 -0.79 5.52 -1.86
N GLY A 91 -0.85 4.88 -3.02
CA GLY A 91 -0.17 3.59 -3.21
C GLY A 91 0.01 3.21 -4.66
N HIS A 92 1.20 2.67 -4.96
CA HIS A 92 1.58 2.18 -6.29
C HIS A 92 1.29 0.70 -6.47
N SER A 93 0.76 0.31 -7.63
CA SER A 93 0.55 -1.09 -8.00
C SER A 93 -0.38 -1.79 -7.01
N PHE A 94 0.12 -2.80 -6.29
CA PHE A 94 -0.58 -3.46 -5.19
C PHE A 94 -0.92 -2.48 -4.04
N GLY A 95 -0.14 -1.41 -3.89
CA GLY A 95 -0.45 -0.29 -3.00
C GLY A 95 -1.75 0.42 -3.39
N GLY A 96 -2.12 0.49 -4.67
CA GLY A 96 -3.39 1.08 -5.09
C GLY A 96 -4.60 0.24 -4.62
N ALA A 97 -4.49 -1.10 -4.66
CA ALA A 97 -5.51 -1.96 -4.07
C ALA A 97 -5.54 -1.83 -2.54
N THR A 98 -4.39 -1.57 -1.92
CA THR A 98 -4.29 -1.28 -0.48
C THR A 98 -5.03 0.01 -0.11
N VAL A 99 -4.87 1.07 -0.91
CA VAL A 99 -5.60 2.35 -0.77
C VAL A 99 -7.11 2.10 -0.73
N ILE A 100 -7.64 1.39 -1.72
CA ILE A 100 -9.08 1.06 -1.82
C ILE A 100 -9.54 0.32 -0.56
N THR A 101 -8.85 -0.76 -0.20
CA THR A 101 -9.19 -1.59 0.96
C THR A 101 -9.12 -0.80 2.27
N THR A 102 -8.14 0.09 2.41
CA THR A 102 -7.96 0.92 3.61
C THR A 102 -9.12 1.90 3.76
N MET A 103 -9.46 2.64 2.70
CA MET A 103 -10.54 3.64 2.71
C MET A 103 -11.94 3.01 2.89
N ALA A 104 -12.11 1.77 2.43
CA ALA A 104 -13.32 1.00 2.68
C ALA A 104 -13.47 0.61 4.16
N LYS A 105 -12.35 0.40 4.87
CA LYS A 105 -12.32 -0.04 6.27
C LYS A 105 -12.25 1.11 7.28
N ASP A 106 -11.67 2.26 6.91
CA ASP A 106 -11.45 3.38 7.82
C ASP A 106 -11.82 4.73 7.15
N LYS A 107 -12.66 5.51 7.85
CA LYS A 107 -13.21 6.79 7.38
C LYS A 107 -12.40 8.02 7.77
N ARG A 108 -11.30 7.83 8.51
CA ARG A 108 -10.33 8.91 8.78
C ARG A 108 -9.61 9.33 7.51
N PHE A 109 -9.30 8.39 6.61
CA PHE A 109 -8.78 8.69 5.28
C PHE A 109 -9.83 9.40 4.43
N LYS A 110 -9.55 10.66 4.04
CA LYS A 110 -10.46 11.56 3.33
C LYS A 110 -10.29 11.56 1.82
N ALA A 111 -9.14 11.15 1.30
CA ALA A 111 -8.89 11.04 -0.13
C ALA A 111 -7.89 9.91 -0.45
N GLY A 112 -8.04 9.32 -1.65
CA GLY A 112 -7.22 8.21 -2.12
C GLY A 112 -6.53 8.50 -3.45
N LEU A 113 -5.26 8.08 -3.57
CA LEU A 113 -4.50 8.14 -4.81
C LEU A 113 -3.99 6.74 -5.20
N GLY A 114 -4.59 6.17 -6.24
CA GLY A 114 -4.14 4.93 -6.86
C GLY A 114 -3.14 5.20 -7.97
N LEU A 115 -1.89 4.82 -7.77
CA LEU A 115 -0.81 4.95 -8.76
C LEU A 115 -0.68 3.62 -9.53
N ASP A 116 -1.17 3.59 -10.76
CA ASP A 116 -1.13 2.43 -11.68
C ASP A 116 -1.57 1.13 -11.01
N THR A 117 -2.80 1.19 -10.48
CA THR A 117 -3.30 0.21 -9.51
C THR A 117 -3.44 -1.19 -10.10
N TRP A 118 -2.94 -2.19 -9.39
CA TRP A 118 -3.13 -3.60 -9.71
C TRP A 118 -4.36 -4.15 -8.96
N MET A 119 -5.46 -4.38 -9.67
CA MET A 119 -6.78 -4.70 -9.12
C MET A 119 -7.00 -6.19 -8.83
N VAL A 120 -6.08 -7.08 -9.23
CA VAL A 120 -6.16 -8.53 -8.99
C VAL A 120 -6.49 -8.92 -7.53
N PRO A 121 -5.94 -8.27 -6.49
CA PRO A 121 -6.26 -8.58 -5.10
C PRO A 121 -7.73 -8.36 -4.71
N LEU A 122 -8.49 -7.60 -5.50
CA LEU A 122 -9.88 -7.21 -5.25
C LEU A 122 -10.86 -7.74 -6.30
N LYS A 123 -10.38 -8.50 -7.29
CA LYS A 123 -11.17 -8.87 -8.47
C LYS A 123 -12.43 -9.70 -8.16
N GLU A 124 -12.45 -10.45 -7.05
CA GLU A 124 -13.61 -11.26 -6.62
C GLU A 124 -14.33 -10.68 -5.38
N GLU A 125 -13.79 -9.64 -4.73
CA GLU A 125 -14.38 -8.98 -3.54
C GLU A 125 -14.91 -7.58 -3.89
N THR A 126 -15.70 -7.48 -4.95
CA THR A 126 -16.10 -6.19 -5.54
C THR A 126 -17.05 -5.36 -4.65
N SER A 127 -17.69 -5.98 -3.66
CA SER A 127 -18.55 -5.28 -2.69
C SER A 127 -17.79 -4.26 -1.83
N ILE A 128 -16.45 -4.37 -1.75
CA ILE A 128 -15.61 -3.38 -1.05
C ILE A 128 -15.67 -2.00 -1.70
N PHE A 129 -15.93 -1.92 -3.01
CA PHE A 129 -15.96 -0.67 -3.77
C PHE A 129 -17.10 0.25 -3.32
N GLN A 130 -18.26 -0.33 -3.00
CA GLN A 130 -19.43 0.39 -2.48
C GLN A 130 -19.20 0.97 -1.09
N LYS A 131 -18.18 0.47 -0.36
CA LYS A 131 -17.83 0.98 0.96
C LYS A 131 -16.90 2.18 0.86
N VAL A 132 -16.34 2.51 -0.29
CA VAL A 132 -15.46 3.67 -0.45
C VAL A 132 -16.31 4.88 -0.78
N ASN A 133 -16.50 5.78 0.19
CA ASN A 133 -17.35 6.97 0.03
C ASN A 133 -16.53 8.25 -0.17
N GLN A 134 -15.21 8.14 -0.14
CA GLN A 134 -14.27 9.24 -0.22
C GLN A 134 -13.79 9.43 -1.67
N PRO A 135 -13.41 10.64 -2.11
CA PRO A 135 -12.90 10.89 -3.45
C PRO A 135 -11.63 10.10 -3.75
N MET A 136 -11.46 9.69 -5.02
CA MET A 136 -10.27 8.98 -5.49
C MET A 136 -9.78 9.48 -6.84
N LEU A 137 -8.45 9.56 -6.96
CA LEU A 137 -7.73 9.78 -8.22
C LEU A 137 -6.93 8.51 -8.57
N PHE A 138 -7.08 8.05 -9.81
CA PHE A 138 -6.27 6.98 -10.40
C PHE A 138 -5.39 7.54 -11.50
N ILE A 139 -4.08 7.32 -11.42
CA ILE A 139 -3.11 7.72 -12.43
C ILE A 139 -2.46 6.46 -12.99
N ASN A 140 -2.87 6.06 -14.18
CA ASN A 140 -2.45 4.81 -14.83
C ASN A 140 -1.31 5.03 -15.82
N MET A 141 -0.46 4.02 -15.98
CA MET A 141 0.58 3.99 -17.00
C MET A 141 0.10 3.20 -18.22
N GLU A 142 0.28 3.76 -19.42
CA GLU A 142 -0.27 3.18 -20.66
C GLU A 142 0.13 1.71 -20.86
N LYS A 143 1.39 1.36 -20.59
CA LYS A 143 1.93 0.02 -20.92
C LYS A 143 1.68 -1.05 -19.85
N PHE A 144 1.12 -0.70 -18.70
CA PHE A 144 0.84 -1.66 -17.62
C PHE A 144 -0.61 -2.17 -17.62
N GLN A 145 -1.56 -1.29 -17.94
CA GLN A 145 -2.97 -1.61 -17.80
C GLN A 145 -3.42 -2.68 -18.78
N THR A 146 -4.19 -3.66 -18.29
CA THR A 146 -4.84 -4.68 -19.11
C THR A 146 -6.34 -4.47 -19.13
N LYS A 147 -7.03 -4.99 -20.16
CA LYS A 147 -8.49 -4.93 -20.26
C LYS A 147 -9.17 -5.49 -18.99
N GLU A 148 -8.65 -6.58 -18.44
CA GLU A 148 -9.21 -7.19 -17.24
C GLU A 148 -8.99 -6.32 -15.99
N ASN A 149 -7.80 -5.73 -15.84
CA ASN A 149 -7.53 -4.82 -14.72
C ASN A 149 -8.44 -3.58 -14.76
N LEU A 150 -8.60 -3.00 -15.96
CA LEU A 150 -9.50 -1.86 -16.18
C LEU A 150 -10.97 -2.23 -15.98
N ARG A 151 -11.39 -3.44 -16.34
CA ARG A 151 -12.75 -3.93 -16.09
C ARG A 151 -13.08 -3.92 -14.60
N VAL A 152 -12.15 -4.37 -13.76
CA VAL A 152 -12.32 -4.33 -12.30
C VAL A 152 -12.26 -2.90 -11.77
N MET A 153 -11.32 -2.08 -12.26
CA MET A 153 -11.20 -0.66 -11.89
C MET A 153 -12.48 0.12 -12.19
N LYS A 154 -13.14 -0.18 -13.32
CA LYS A 154 -14.40 0.45 -13.74
C LYS A 154 -15.54 0.25 -12.74
N LEU A 155 -15.50 -0.81 -11.93
CA LEU A 155 -16.50 -1.04 -10.88
C LEU A 155 -16.44 -0.01 -9.74
N MET A 156 -15.39 0.82 -9.69
CA MET A 156 -15.28 1.96 -8.78
C MET A 156 -15.94 3.24 -9.32
N GLU A 157 -16.44 3.25 -10.57
CA GLU A 157 -17.15 4.40 -11.13
C GLU A 157 -18.36 4.77 -10.26
N SER A 158 -18.58 6.07 -10.09
CA SER A 158 -19.68 6.62 -9.30
C SER A 158 -20.10 7.96 -9.88
N THR A 159 -21.41 8.23 -9.88
CA THR A 159 -21.97 9.54 -10.24
C THR A 159 -21.98 10.53 -9.08
N ASP A 160 -22.03 10.01 -7.85
CA ASP A 160 -22.24 10.81 -6.64
C ASP A 160 -20.91 11.14 -5.93
N ILE A 161 -19.87 10.35 -6.20
CA ILE A 161 -18.58 10.45 -5.54
C ILE A 161 -17.51 10.69 -6.60
N GLN A 162 -16.64 11.66 -6.36
CA GLN A 162 -15.58 12.00 -7.31
C GLN A 162 -14.63 10.82 -7.53
N ARG A 163 -14.58 10.36 -8.78
CA ARG A 163 -13.70 9.30 -9.27
C ARG A 163 -13.04 9.81 -10.55
N ILE A 164 -11.75 10.15 -10.46
CA ILE A 164 -10.99 10.61 -11.61
C ILE A 164 -10.04 9.50 -12.02
N ILE A 165 -10.06 9.12 -13.29
CA ILE A 165 -9.13 8.14 -13.87
C ILE A 165 -8.43 8.81 -15.04
N ILE A 166 -7.11 8.93 -14.95
CA ILE A 166 -6.25 9.45 -16.02
C ILE A 166 -5.21 8.39 -16.41
N THR A 167 -4.81 8.40 -17.67
CA THR A 167 -3.73 7.53 -18.18
C THR A 167 -2.64 8.40 -18.80
N LEU A 168 -1.40 8.22 -18.36
CA LEU A 168 -0.25 8.89 -18.94
C LEU A 168 0.24 8.11 -20.15
N LYS A 169 0.32 8.79 -21.30
CA LYS A 169 0.79 8.20 -22.57
C LYS A 169 2.30 8.00 -22.55
N GLY A 170 2.77 6.93 -23.18
CA GLY A 170 4.19 6.59 -23.33
C GLY A 170 4.86 5.98 -22.10
N THR A 171 4.14 5.90 -20.97
CA THR A 171 4.70 5.49 -19.67
C THR A 171 4.58 3.99 -19.41
N VAL A 172 5.49 3.51 -18.56
CA VAL A 172 5.61 2.13 -18.06
C VAL A 172 5.35 2.09 -16.55
N HIS A 173 5.06 0.90 -16.02
CA HIS A 173 4.71 0.70 -14.61
C HIS A 173 5.72 1.31 -13.62
N LEU A 174 7.01 1.27 -13.97
CA LEU A 174 8.10 1.74 -13.12
C LEU A 174 8.24 3.27 -13.09
N ASN A 175 7.50 4.03 -13.92
CA ASN A 175 7.56 5.50 -13.89
C ASN A 175 7.03 6.12 -12.59
N GLN A 176 6.36 5.35 -11.74
CA GLN A 176 5.80 5.81 -10.46
C GLN A 176 6.57 5.29 -9.23
N CYS A 177 7.81 4.83 -9.43
CA CYS A 177 8.75 4.53 -8.35
C CYS A 177 10.15 5.08 -8.66
N ASP A 178 11.09 4.93 -7.73
CA ASP A 178 12.43 5.54 -7.87
C ASP A 178 13.37 4.79 -8.84
N VAL A 179 13.00 3.57 -9.25
CA VAL A 179 13.82 2.69 -10.09
C VAL A 179 14.36 3.37 -11.36
N PRO A 180 13.57 4.15 -12.14
CA PRO A 180 14.11 4.83 -13.30
C PRO A 180 15.26 5.76 -12.95
N PHE A 181 15.22 6.47 -11.82
CA PHE A 181 16.29 7.40 -11.44
C PHE A 181 17.58 6.70 -11.00
N LEU A 182 17.49 5.45 -10.55
CA LEU A 182 18.64 4.63 -10.14
C LEU A 182 19.36 3.97 -11.31
N CYS A 183 18.77 3.97 -12.52
CA CYS A 183 19.31 3.30 -13.70
C CYS A 183 19.68 4.30 -14.79
N ASP A 184 20.76 4.03 -15.53
CA ASP A 184 21.04 4.76 -16.76
C ASP A 184 20.04 4.39 -17.89
N LYS A 185 20.14 5.09 -19.02
CA LYS A 185 19.20 4.91 -20.16
C LYS A 185 19.22 3.49 -20.73
N THR A 186 20.36 2.83 -20.74
CA THR A 186 20.52 1.47 -21.29
C THR A 186 19.90 0.45 -20.35
N MET A 187 20.16 0.58 -19.04
CA MET A 187 19.58 -0.26 -18.00
C MET A 187 18.06 -0.08 -17.89
N ARG A 188 17.55 1.14 -18.07
CA ARG A 188 16.09 1.38 -18.13
C ARG A 188 15.43 0.63 -19.27
N LYS A 189 16.06 0.54 -20.45
CA LYS A 189 15.53 -0.23 -21.57
C LYS A 189 15.54 -1.74 -21.26
N LEU A 190 16.59 -2.23 -20.62
CA LEU A 190 16.71 -3.64 -20.25
C LEU A 190 15.67 -4.08 -19.21
N PHE A 191 15.39 -3.24 -18.20
CA PHE A 191 14.45 -3.54 -17.12
C PHE A 191 13.00 -3.13 -17.40
N GLY A 192 12.69 -2.68 -18.63
CA GLY A 192 11.34 -2.20 -18.95
C GLY A 192 10.93 -0.93 -18.20
N ALA A 193 11.90 -0.15 -17.71
CA ALA A 193 11.72 1.16 -17.08
C ALA A 193 11.81 2.34 -18.09
N HIS A 194 11.85 2.03 -19.40
CA HIS A 194 11.93 3.04 -20.45
C HIS A 194 10.54 3.53 -20.87
N SER A 195 10.24 4.80 -20.56
CA SER A 195 9.14 5.55 -21.16
C SER A 195 9.56 6.19 -22.49
N SER A 196 8.59 6.28 -23.40
CA SER A 196 8.74 6.80 -24.77
C SER A 196 8.11 8.17 -24.91
#